data_AF-A0A1B0GLI7-F1
#
_entry.id   AF-A0A1B0GLI7-F1
#
_cell.length_a   1.000
_cell.length_b   1.000
_cell.length_c   1.000
_cell.angle_alpha   90.00
_cell.angle_beta   90.00
_cell.angle_gamma   90.00
#
_symmetry.space_group_name_H-M   'P 1'
#
loop_
_entity.id
_entity.type
_entity.pdbx_description
1 polymer ?
#
loop_
_entity_poly.entity_id
_entity_poly.type
_entity_poly.pdbx_seq_one_letter_code
_entity_poly.pdbx_strand_id
1 'polypeptide(L)'
;MWRLPLVWTLISLVHLTLCSSENLYRNARLNPRIVQTRHGRLQGLILPLDSFKFLKPVEIYLGVPYATPPTKLNRFSPTRTTSPWDGIRVSDKYKSVCPQRLPKITNETLALEKMPRGRLEYLKRLLPYLQNQSEDCLYLNVFSPVHGK
;
A
#
# COMPACT_ATOMS: atom_id res chain seq x y z
N MET A 1 32.01 -9.89 47.46
CA MET A 1 30.65 -10.46 47.58
C MET A 1 29.75 -9.72 46.59
N TRP A 2 29.41 -10.41 45.49
CA TRP A 2 28.45 -10.12 44.40
C TRP A 2 28.62 -8.83 43.57
N ARG A 3 29.42 -8.93 42.51
CA ARG A 3 29.24 -8.17 41.28
C ARG A 3 27.99 -8.69 40.57
N LEU A 4 26.93 -7.88 40.46
CA LEU A 4 25.79 -8.17 39.58
C LEU A 4 26.03 -7.55 38.19
N PRO A 5 25.71 -8.27 37.09
CA PRO A 5 26.21 -7.95 35.77
C PRO A 5 25.33 -6.95 35.02
N LEU A 6 25.96 -5.94 34.42
CA LEU A 6 25.41 -4.97 33.45
C LEU A 6 24.81 -5.60 32.16
N VAL A 7 24.65 -6.93 32.12
CA VAL A 7 24.32 -7.69 30.91
C VAL A 7 22.80 -7.78 30.69
N TRP A 8 21.98 -7.53 31.72
CA TRP A 8 20.52 -7.64 31.59
C TRP A 8 19.82 -6.40 31.01
N THR A 9 20.48 -5.23 30.97
CA THR A 9 19.89 -4.02 30.37
C THR A 9 20.05 -3.97 28.84
N LEU A 10 20.93 -4.79 28.25
CA LEU A 10 21.11 -4.86 26.79
C LEU A 10 20.15 -5.83 26.09
N ILE A 11 19.49 -6.73 26.83
CA ILE A 11 18.61 -7.76 26.24
C ILE A 11 17.18 -7.24 26.00
N SER A 12 16.78 -6.13 26.63
CA SER A 12 15.42 -5.56 26.45
C SER A 12 15.27 -4.67 25.21
N LEU A 13 16.34 -4.40 24.46
CA LEU A 13 16.31 -3.49 23.29
C LEU A 13 16.10 -4.20 21.94
N VAL A 14 15.94 -5.52 21.91
CA VAL A 14 15.84 -6.30 20.64
C VAL A 14 14.45 -6.91 20.41
N HIS A 15 13.46 -6.68 21.28
CA HIS A 15 12.13 -7.30 21.17
C HIS A 15 11.02 -6.36 20.70
N LEU A 16 11.23 -5.64 19.60
CA LEU A 16 10.15 -4.94 18.89
C LEU A 16 10.48 -4.70 17.40
N THR A 17 10.98 -5.72 16.69
CA THR A 17 10.85 -5.69 15.22
C THR A 17 9.47 -6.16 14.84
N LEU A 18 8.58 -5.18 14.67
CA LEU A 18 7.31 -5.28 13.95
C LEU A 18 7.48 -6.23 12.75
N CYS A 19 6.74 -7.34 12.72
CA CYS A 19 6.41 -8.03 11.48
C CYS A 19 5.51 -7.07 10.68
N SER A 20 6.14 -6.12 10.00
CA SER A 20 5.50 -5.20 9.08
C SER A 20 5.66 -5.75 7.69
N SER A 21 4.54 -5.87 6.99
CA SER A 21 4.41 -6.17 5.56
C SER A 21 5.11 -5.15 4.64
N GLU A 22 5.95 -4.26 5.19
CA GLU A 22 6.80 -3.28 4.48
C GLU A 22 8.08 -3.89 3.89
N ASN A 23 8.47 -5.10 4.30
CA ASN A 23 9.75 -5.69 3.87
C ASN A 23 9.84 -5.98 2.36
N LEU A 24 8.70 -6.17 1.67
CA LEU A 24 8.73 -6.46 0.24
C LEU A 24 9.17 -5.23 -0.58
N TYR A 25 8.66 -4.05 -0.26
CA TYR A 25 8.95 -2.82 -0.99
C TYR A 25 10.24 -2.13 -0.54
N ARG A 26 10.91 -2.60 0.53
CA ARG A 26 12.16 -2.03 1.04
C ARG A 26 13.24 -1.89 -0.04
N ASN A 27 13.28 -2.81 -0.99
CA ASN A 27 14.25 -2.84 -2.08
C ASN A 27 13.68 -2.33 -3.41
N ALA A 28 12.44 -1.82 -3.42
CA ALA A 28 11.87 -1.23 -4.62
C ALA A 28 12.61 0.07 -4.97
N ARG A 29 12.86 0.28 -6.28
CA ARG A 29 13.60 1.44 -6.78
C ARG A 29 12.83 2.06 -7.93
N LEU A 30 13.03 3.36 -8.19
CA LEU A 30 12.46 4.00 -9.37
C LEU A 30 12.89 3.27 -10.64
N ASN A 31 11.92 2.94 -11.48
CA ASN A 31 12.17 2.35 -12.78
C ASN A 31 12.71 3.44 -13.73
N PRO A 32 13.87 3.27 -14.38
CA PRO A 32 14.33 4.20 -15.41
C PRO A 32 13.41 4.23 -16.63
N ARG A 33 12.62 3.16 -16.86
CA ARG A 33 11.65 3.09 -17.94
C ARG A 33 10.46 4.03 -17.66
N ILE A 34 10.18 4.87 -18.64
CA ILE A 34 8.99 5.74 -18.66
C ILE A 34 7.98 5.15 -19.64
N VAL A 35 6.75 4.99 -19.20
CA VAL A 35 5.64 4.46 -20.02
C VAL A 35 4.76 5.61 -20.50
N GLN A 36 4.59 5.71 -21.81
CA GLN A 36 3.62 6.62 -22.41
C GLN A 36 2.22 6.01 -22.33
N THR A 37 1.28 6.73 -21.72
CA THR A 37 -0.16 6.40 -21.75
C THR A 37 -0.91 7.37 -22.64
N ARG A 38 -2.22 7.13 -22.84
CA ARG A 38 -3.11 8.06 -23.55
C ARG A 38 -3.24 9.43 -22.85
N HIS A 39 -2.99 9.49 -21.54
CA HIS A 39 -3.19 10.69 -20.72
C HIS A 39 -1.87 11.37 -20.31
N GLY A 40 -0.72 10.72 -20.52
CA GLY A 40 0.59 11.29 -20.17
C GLY A 40 1.64 10.23 -19.86
N ARG A 41 2.84 10.69 -19.51
CA ARG A 41 3.98 9.82 -19.17
C ARG A 41 3.94 9.39 -17.71
N LEU A 42 4.21 8.11 -17.46
CA LEU A 42 4.24 7.50 -16.13
C LEU A 42 5.61 6.90 -15.84
N GLN A 43 6.05 7.03 -14.60
CA GLN A 43 7.22 6.34 -14.07
C GLN A 43 6.81 5.52 -12.84
N GLY A 44 7.14 4.23 -12.85
CA GLY A 44 6.84 3.30 -11.76
C GLY A 44 8.08 2.93 -10.95
N LEU A 45 7.97 1.83 -10.21
CA LEU A 45 9.04 1.18 -9.47
C LEU A 45 9.40 -0.17 -10.10
N ILE A 46 10.62 -0.64 -9.88
CA ILE A 46 11.01 -2.05 -10.06
C ILE A 46 11.11 -2.67 -8.68
N LEU A 47 10.40 -3.77 -8.50
CA LEU A 47 10.50 -4.65 -7.34
C LEU A 47 11.31 -5.89 -7.76
N PRO A 48 12.57 -6.05 -7.29
CA PRO A 48 13.46 -7.08 -7.81
C PRO A 48 13.07 -8.52 -7.41
N LEU A 49 12.41 -8.71 -6.25
CA LEU A 49 12.01 -10.02 -5.72
C LEU A 49 13.17 -11.04 -5.51
N ASP A 50 14.42 -10.58 -5.42
CA ASP A 50 15.62 -11.43 -5.31
C ASP A 50 15.60 -12.41 -4.12
N SER A 51 14.85 -12.09 -3.05
CA SER A 51 14.65 -12.98 -1.90
C SER A 51 13.83 -14.25 -2.23
N PHE A 52 13.19 -14.30 -3.40
CA PHE A 52 12.35 -15.40 -3.84
C PHE A 52 12.98 -16.10 -5.04
N LYS A 53 13.52 -17.30 -4.83
CA LYS A 53 14.35 -18.07 -5.77
C LYS A 53 13.81 -18.21 -7.21
N PHE A 54 12.49 -18.14 -7.40
CA PHE A 54 11.84 -18.39 -8.69
C PHE A 54 11.02 -17.22 -9.22
N LEU A 55 11.02 -16.08 -8.52
CA LEU A 55 10.26 -14.90 -8.95
C LEU A 55 11.14 -13.97 -9.77
N LYS A 56 10.59 -13.48 -10.88
CA LYS A 56 11.23 -12.42 -11.67
C LYS A 56 10.88 -11.06 -11.09
N PRO A 57 11.70 -10.02 -11.36
CA PRO A 57 11.36 -8.65 -11.03
C PRO A 57 10.01 -8.22 -11.63
N VAL A 58 9.30 -7.38 -10.89
CA VAL A 58 7.99 -6.84 -11.26
C VAL A 58 8.09 -5.31 -11.37
N GLU A 59 7.63 -4.75 -12.49
CA GLU A 59 7.34 -3.33 -12.61
C GLU A 59 6.02 -3.01 -11.91
N ILE A 60 6.03 -1.96 -11.09
CA ILE A 60 4.89 -1.57 -10.27
C ILE A 60 4.55 -0.11 -10.55
N TYR A 61 3.29 0.17 -10.86
CA TYR A 61 2.76 1.52 -11.01
C TYR A 61 1.61 1.68 -10.02
N LEU A 62 1.83 2.44 -8.95
CA LEU A 62 0.85 2.65 -7.88
C LEU A 62 0.13 3.99 -8.05
N GLY A 63 -1.17 4.01 -7.80
CA GLY A 63 -1.92 5.26 -7.75
C GLY A 63 -2.09 5.94 -9.12
N VAL A 64 -2.25 5.16 -10.19
CA VAL A 64 -2.47 5.65 -11.54
C VAL A 64 -3.93 6.12 -11.68
N PRO A 65 -4.20 7.40 -11.98
CA PRO A 65 -5.58 7.87 -12.15
C PRO A 65 -6.18 7.29 -13.42
N TYR A 66 -7.40 6.74 -13.33
CA TYR A 66 -8.12 6.22 -14.50
C TYR A 66 -9.39 7.03 -14.83
N ALA A 67 -9.85 7.87 -13.91
CA ALA A 67 -11.01 8.73 -14.08
C ALA A 67 -10.85 10.03 -13.29
N THR A 68 -11.65 11.05 -13.64
CA THR A 68 -11.70 12.30 -12.86
C THR A 68 -12.31 12.06 -11.47
N PRO A 69 -11.83 12.75 -10.42
CA PRO A 69 -12.37 12.60 -9.07
C PRO A 69 -13.89 12.84 -9.02
N PRO A 70 -14.69 11.91 -8.44
CA PRO A 70 -16.15 11.99 -8.35
C PRO A 70 -16.59 12.90 -7.19
N THR A 71 -15.96 14.07 -7.07
CA THR A 71 -16.18 15.03 -5.98
C THR A 71 -17.09 16.17 -6.43
N LYS A 72 -17.75 16.81 -5.45
CA LYS A 72 -18.59 18.01 -5.68
C LYS A 72 -19.65 17.76 -6.77
N LEU A 73 -19.63 18.54 -7.86
CA LEU A 73 -20.55 18.45 -8.98
C LEU A 73 -20.49 17.10 -9.73
N ASN A 74 -19.38 16.36 -9.61
CA ASN A 74 -19.24 15.04 -10.22
C ASN A 74 -19.79 13.91 -9.34
N ARG A 75 -20.24 14.20 -8.10
CA ARG A 75 -20.80 13.17 -7.22
C ARG A 75 -22.09 12.62 -7.84
N PHE A 76 -22.24 11.29 -7.81
CA PHE A 76 -23.38 10.56 -8.41
C PHE A 76 -23.54 10.74 -9.93
N SER A 77 -22.55 11.33 -10.60
CA SER A 77 -22.50 11.39 -12.05
C SER A 77 -21.68 10.21 -12.60
N PRO A 78 -21.87 9.82 -13.86
CA PRO A 78 -20.98 8.87 -14.52
C PRO A 78 -19.52 9.33 -14.48
N THR A 79 -18.59 8.38 -14.42
CA THR A 79 -17.16 8.67 -14.43
C THR A 79 -16.76 9.26 -15.79
N ARG A 80 -15.78 10.17 -15.76
CA ARG A 80 -15.22 10.79 -16.96
C ARG A 80 -13.74 10.46 -17.06
N THR A 81 -13.21 10.48 -18.28
CA THR A 81 -11.78 10.26 -18.55
C THR A 81 -10.95 11.29 -17.80
N THR A 82 -9.85 10.85 -17.18
CA THR A 82 -8.91 11.77 -16.51
C THR A 82 -8.38 12.83 -17.48
N SER A 83 -8.16 14.04 -16.96
CA SER A 83 -7.41 15.06 -17.71
C SER A 83 -6.00 14.56 -17.99
N PRO A 84 -5.46 14.83 -19.19
CA PRO A 84 -4.04 14.62 -19.45
C PRO A 84 -3.16 15.44 -18.50
N TRP A 85 -1.93 15.01 -18.31
CA TRP A 85 -0.92 15.75 -17.54
C TRP A 85 0.37 15.95 -18.34
N ASP A 86 1.01 17.09 -18.09
CA ASP A 86 2.32 17.41 -18.64
C ASP A 86 3.45 16.76 -17.81
N GLY A 87 4.63 16.63 -18.41
CA GLY A 87 5.81 16.09 -17.72
C GLY A 87 5.75 14.56 -17.53
N ILE A 88 6.32 14.09 -16.41
CA ILE A 88 6.34 12.67 -16.00
C ILE A 88 5.69 12.58 -14.64
N ARG A 89 4.66 11.75 -14.52
CA ARG A 89 4.02 11.47 -13.23
C ARG A 89 4.64 10.24 -12.59
N VAL A 90 5.14 10.40 -11.37
CA VAL A 90 5.68 9.32 -10.54
C VAL A 90 4.53 8.58 -9.85
N SER A 91 4.47 7.27 -10.05
CA SER A 91 3.44 6.35 -9.57
C SER A 91 4.06 5.32 -8.61
N ASP A 92 4.59 5.81 -7.49
CA ASP A 92 5.37 5.05 -6.50
C ASP A 92 4.62 4.77 -5.20
N LYS A 93 3.42 5.34 -5.02
CA LYS A 93 2.65 5.26 -3.77
C LYS A 93 1.18 4.97 -4.04
N TYR A 94 0.58 4.19 -3.13
CA TYR A 94 -0.87 4.01 -3.09
C TYR A 94 -1.57 5.35 -2.86
N LYS A 95 -2.74 5.49 -3.46
CA LYS A 95 -3.64 6.63 -3.24
C LYS A 95 -4.70 6.27 -2.20
N SER A 96 -5.43 7.29 -1.76
CA SER A 96 -6.55 7.13 -0.83
C SER A 96 -7.54 6.09 -1.33
N VAL A 97 -8.01 5.24 -0.42
CA VAL A 97 -9.11 4.32 -0.71
C VAL A 97 -10.43 5.08 -0.69
N CYS A 98 -11.48 4.49 -1.27
CA CYS A 98 -12.79 5.11 -1.26
C CYS A 98 -13.40 5.15 0.15
N PRO A 99 -14.30 6.12 0.43
CA PRO A 99 -14.91 6.26 1.74
C PRO A 99 -15.74 5.01 2.11
N GLN A 100 -15.45 4.45 3.27
CA GLN A 100 -16.13 3.27 3.80
C GLN A 100 -16.22 3.33 5.33
N ARG A 101 -17.33 2.83 5.89
CA ARG A 101 -17.51 2.74 7.34
C ARG A 101 -16.74 1.55 7.90
N LEU A 102 -15.59 1.81 8.50
CA LEU A 102 -14.76 0.78 9.11
C LEU A 102 -15.29 0.38 10.50
N PRO A 103 -15.29 -0.93 10.85
CA PRO A 103 -15.64 -1.37 12.19
C PRO A 103 -14.59 -0.94 13.20
N LYS A 104 -15.02 -0.45 14.37
CA LYS A 104 -14.13 -0.13 15.49
C LYS A 104 -13.75 -1.43 16.20
N ILE A 105 -12.46 -1.78 16.14
CA ILE A 105 -11.92 -3.00 16.77
C ILE A 105 -10.87 -2.70 17.86
N THR A 106 -10.81 -1.46 18.35
CA THR A 106 -9.83 -1.03 19.36
C THR A 106 -9.95 -1.82 20.66
N ASN A 107 -11.17 -2.20 21.04
CA ASN A 107 -11.41 -3.13 22.13
C ASN A 107 -11.73 -4.51 21.55
N GLU A 108 -10.76 -5.42 21.66
CA GLU A 108 -10.87 -6.75 21.07
C GLU A 108 -11.96 -7.60 21.73
N THR A 109 -12.14 -7.47 23.04
CA THR A 109 -13.18 -8.21 23.78
C THR A 109 -14.57 -7.84 23.27
N LEU A 110 -14.85 -6.54 23.17
CA LEU A 110 -16.12 -6.04 22.60
C LEU A 110 -16.27 -6.36 21.11
N ALA A 111 -15.16 -6.45 20.37
CA ALA A 111 -15.20 -6.86 18.98
C ALA A 111 -15.57 -8.34 18.85
N LEU A 112 -15.02 -9.22 19.69
CA LEU A 112 -15.29 -10.66 19.69
C LEU A 112 -16.72 -11.02 20.09
N GLU A 113 -17.40 -10.17 20.86
CA GLU A 113 -18.85 -10.30 21.11
C GLU A 113 -19.68 -10.08 19.83
N LYS A 114 -19.18 -9.27 18.90
CA LYS A 114 -19.89 -8.85 17.68
C LYS A 114 -19.43 -9.57 16.41
N MET A 115 -18.26 -10.24 16.43
CA MET A 115 -17.72 -10.92 15.28
C MET A 115 -16.83 -12.12 15.63
N PRO A 116 -16.75 -13.15 14.76
CA PRO A 116 -15.84 -14.27 14.95
C PRO A 116 -14.36 -13.84 14.97
N ARG A 117 -13.53 -14.59 15.70
CA ARG A 117 -12.07 -14.33 15.83
C ARG A 117 -11.37 -14.19 14.49
N GLY A 118 -11.66 -15.06 13.51
CA GLY A 118 -11.05 -14.98 12.18
C GLY A 118 -11.39 -13.68 11.43
N ARG A 119 -12.60 -13.14 11.62
CA ARG A 119 -12.99 -11.84 11.05
C ARG A 119 -12.24 -10.69 11.73
N LEU A 120 -12.08 -10.74 13.05
CA LEU A 120 -11.31 -9.75 13.79
C LEU A 120 -9.85 -9.72 13.31
N GLU A 121 -9.21 -10.88 13.20
CA GLU A 121 -7.83 -11.00 12.74
C GLU A 121 -7.64 -10.50 11.30
N TYR A 122 -8.58 -10.83 10.42
CA TYR A 122 -8.61 -10.31 9.05
C TYR A 122 -8.70 -8.77 9.04
N LEU A 123 -9.60 -8.19 9.84
CA LEU A 123 -9.76 -6.73 9.93
C LEU A 123 -8.52 -6.06 10.52
N LYS A 124 -7.90 -6.63 11.56
CA LYS A 124 -6.64 -6.10 12.12
C LYS A 124 -5.55 -5.96 11.04
N ARG A 125 -5.44 -6.94 10.14
CA ARG A 125 -4.47 -6.91 9.04
C ARG A 125 -4.81 -5.86 7.98
N LEU A 126 -6.09 -5.65 7.70
CA LEU A 126 -6.54 -4.74 6.63
C LEU A 126 -6.60 -3.27 7.05
N LEU A 127 -7.07 -2.99 8.27
CA LEU A 127 -7.43 -1.63 8.69
C LEU A 127 -6.33 -0.60 8.49
N PRO A 128 -5.02 -0.88 8.73
CA PRO A 128 -3.95 0.07 8.44
C PRO A 128 -3.96 0.59 7.00
N TYR A 129 -4.33 -0.25 6.02
CA TYR A 129 -4.41 0.12 4.61
C TYR A 129 -5.68 0.89 4.22
N LEU A 130 -6.67 0.95 5.11
CA LEU A 130 -7.98 1.55 4.85
C LEU A 130 -8.19 2.89 5.58
N GLN A 131 -7.20 3.38 6.34
CA GLN A 131 -7.32 4.60 7.14
C GLN A 131 -7.35 5.87 6.28
N ASN A 132 -6.54 5.91 5.22
CA ASN A 132 -6.46 7.06 4.33
C ASN A 132 -7.59 7.01 3.28
N GLN A 133 -8.72 7.64 3.59
CA GLN A 133 -9.91 7.65 2.74
C GLN A 133 -10.16 9.04 2.13
N SER A 134 -10.63 9.06 0.88
CA SER A 134 -11.05 10.28 0.19
C SER A 134 -12.08 9.94 -0.88
N GLU A 135 -12.99 10.87 -1.19
CA GLU A 135 -13.83 10.75 -2.39
C GLU A 135 -13.00 10.77 -3.68
N ASP A 136 -11.81 11.38 -3.66
CA ASP A 136 -10.81 11.21 -4.71
C ASP A 136 -10.08 9.86 -4.53
N CYS A 137 -10.67 8.80 -5.06
CA CYS A 137 -10.17 7.42 -4.93
C CYS A 137 -10.14 6.62 -6.25
N LEU A 138 -10.37 7.25 -7.40
CA LEU A 138 -10.43 6.56 -8.71
C LEU A 138 -9.03 6.33 -9.30
N TYR A 139 -8.27 5.49 -8.60
CA TYR A 139 -6.92 5.10 -8.94
C TYR A 139 -6.81 3.57 -9.07
N LEU A 140 -5.89 3.12 -9.92
CA LEU A 140 -5.53 1.72 -10.06
C LEU A 140 -4.04 1.49 -9.81
N ASN A 141 -3.69 0.24 -9.55
CA ASN A 141 -2.32 -0.20 -9.38
C ASN A 141 -2.02 -1.28 -10.43
N VAL A 142 -0.91 -1.16 -11.15
CA VAL A 142 -0.50 -2.11 -12.19
C VAL A 142 0.77 -2.82 -11.74
N PHE A 143 0.77 -4.15 -11.85
CA PHE A 143 1.91 -5.01 -11.57
C PHE A 143 2.18 -5.83 -12.84
N SER A 144 3.37 -5.66 -13.42
CA SER A 144 3.74 -6.31 -14.68
C SER A 144 5.11 -6.99 -14.52
N PRO A 145 5.28 -8.26 -14.90
CA PRO A 145 6.60 -8.87 -14.92
C PRO A 145 7.53 -8.12 -15.89
N VAL A 146 8.79 -7.84 -15.49
CA VAL A 146 9.77 -7.15 -16.36
C VAL A 146 10.03 -7.92 -17.66
N HIS A 147 9.86 -9.25 -17.64
CA HIS A 147 10.03 -10.12 -18.79
C HIS A 147 8.74 -10.92 -19.05
N GLY A 148 7.84 -10.37 -19.87
CA GLY A 148 6.81 -11.15 -20.55
C GLY A 148 7.44 -11.91 -21.71
N LYS A 149 7.27 -13.23 -21.75
CA LYS A 149 7.53 -13.99 -22.97
C LYS A 149 6.38 -13.79 -23.95
#